data_AF-A0A0M1J3H2-F1
#
_entry.id   AF-A0A0M1J3H2-F1
#
_cell.length_a   1.000
_cell.length_b   1.000
_cell.length_c   1.000
_cell.angle_alpha   90.00
_cell.angle_beta   90.00
_cell.angle_gamma   90.00
#
_symmetry.space_group_name_H-M   'P 1'
#
loop_
_entity.id
_entity.type
_entity.pdbx_description
1 polymer ?
#
loop_
_entity_poly.entity_id
_entity_poly.type
_entity_poly.pdbx_seq_one_letter_code
_entity_poly.pdbx_strand_id
1 'polypeptide(L)'
;MREWPVDERPRERLLNRGAAALSDAELLAIFLRTGIRGRSAVDLARDLLTEFNGLVGLMGASQKQFCEGKGIGQAKYVQLQAVLEMSSRYLHAVLERGDPLTSPTATRHYLKTRL
;
A
#
# COMPACT_ATOMS: atom_id res chain seq x y z
N MET A 1 -5.48 -13.39 -20.41
CA MET A 1 -5.18 -13.45 -18.96
C MET A 1 -3.75 -13.93 -18.85
N ARG A 2 -2.80 -13.15 -18.33
CA ARG A 2 -1.44 -13.66 -18.07
C ARG A 2 -1.53 -14.51 -16.81
N GLU A 3 -1.59 -15.84 -16.96
CA GLU A 3 -1.46 -16.74 -15.82
C GLU A 3 0.00 -16.76 -15.40
N TRP A 4 0.30 -16.11 -14.28
CA TRP A 4 1.61 -16.21 -13.66
C TRP A 4 1.73 -17.59 -12.99
N PRO A 5 2.92 -18.21 -13.04
CA PRO A 5 3.24 -19.35 -12.17
C PRO A 5 2.81 -19.04 -10.74
N VAL A 6 2.29 -20.04 -10.02
CA VAL A 6 1.73 -19.82 -8.67
C VAL A 6 2.71 -19.10 -7.76
N ASP A 7 3.99 -19.48 -7.81
CA ASP A 7 5.07 -18.89 -7.01
C ASP A 7 5.45 -17.47 -7.40
N GLU A 8 5.01 -16.99 -8.55
CA GLU A 8 5.25 -15.62 -8.99
C GLU A 8 4.10 -14.68 -8.59
N ARG A 9 2.93 -15.22 -8.25
CA ARG A 9 1.74 -14.43 -7.92
C ARG A 9 2.03 -13.56 -6.68
N PRO A 10 1.62 -12.28 -6.67
CA PRO A 10 1.94 -11.36 -5.58
C PRO A 10 1.55 -11.87 -4.19
N ARG A 11 0.37 -12.47 -4.03
CA ARG A 11 -0.10 -13.01 -2.73
C ARG A 11 0.80 -14.14 -2.23
N GLU A 12 1.14 -15.08 -3.11
CA GLU A 12 1.98 -16.22 -2.73
C GLU A 12 3.42 -15.79 -2.45
N ARG A 13 3.95 -14.84 -3.23
CA ARG A 13 5.26 -14.22 -2.94
C ARG A 13 5.26 -13.49 -1.60
N LEU A 14 4.18 -12.80 -1.26
CA LEU A 14 4.08 -12.12 0.04
C LEU A 14 4.14 -13.13 1.19
N LEU A 15 3.47 -14.27 1.06
CA LEU A 15 3.48 -15.34 2.06
C LEU A 15 4.85 -16.05 2.13
N ASN A 16 5.46 -16.37 0.99
CA ASN A 16 6.67 -17.18 0.93
C ASN A 16 7.98 -16.38 1.13
N ARG A 17 8.00 -15.10 0.73
CA ARG A 17 9.21 -14.27 0.68
C ARG A 17 9.08 -12.93 1.40
N GLY A 18 7.89 -12.61 1.92
CA GLY A 18 7.63 -11.36 2.65
C GLY A 18 7.49 -10.13 1.74
N ALA A 19 7.09 -9.02 2.35
CA ALA A 19 6.77 -7.78 1.62
C ALA A 19 7.97 -7.17 0.88
N ALA A 20 9.19 -7.36 1.40
CA ALA A 20 10.42 -6.85 0.78
C ALA A 20 10.72 -7.47 -0.59
N ALA A 21 10.13 -8.62 -0.90
CA ALA A 21 10.26 -9.25 -2.19
C ALA A 21 9.30 -8.70 -3.25
N LEU A 22 8.39 -7.77 -2.91
CA LEU A 22 7.38 -7.22 -3.81
C LEU A 22 7.72 -5.79 -4.20
N SER A 23 7.40 -5.43 -5.44
CA SER A 23 7.33 -4.04 -5.88
C SER A 23 6.08 -3.35 -5.35
N ASP A 24 6.09 -2.01 -5.33
CA ASP A 24 4.94 -1.17 -4.97
C ASP A 24 3.68 -1.53 -5.78
N ALA A 25 3.85 -1.84 -7.07
CA ALA A 25 2.75 -2.25 -7.94
C ALA A 25 2.16 -3.60 -7.52
N GLU A 26 2.99 -4.54 -7.09
CA GLU A 26 2.53 -5.85 -6.62
C GLU A 26 1.83 -5.74 -5.25
N LEU A 27 2.34 -4.92 -4.35
CA LEU A 27 1.68 -4.61 -3.07
C LEU A 27 0.31 -3.96 -3.29
N LEU A 28 0.26 -2.95 -4.17
CA LEU A 28 -1.00 -2.29 -4.51
C LEU A 28 -1.96 -3.24 -5.24
N ALA A 29 -1.47 -4.13 -6.11
CA ALA A 29 -2.31 -5.13 -6.76
C ALA A 29 -2.99 -6.09 -5.77
N ILE A 30 -2.30 -6.48 -4.68
CA ILE A 30 -2.89 -7.28 -3.60
C ILE A 30 -4.04 -6.53 -2.95
N PHE A 31 -3.82 -5.24 -2.64
CA PHE A 31 -4.85 -4.35 -2.08
C PHE A 31 -6.05 -4.19 -3.03
N LEU A 32 -5.80 -3.99 -4.33
CA LEU A 32 -6.84 -3.82 -5.34
C LEU A 32 -7.67 -5.08 -5.57
N ARG A 33 -7.10 -6.26 -5.28
CA ARG A 33 -7.67 -7.62 -5.41
C ARG A 33 -8.00 -8.08 -6.83
N THR A 34 -8.45 -7.17 -7.69
CA THR A 34 -8.89 -7.44 -9.07
C THR A 34 -8.47 -6.30 -9.98
N GLY A 35 -8.20 -6.64 -11.24
CA GLY A 35 -8.03 -5.64 -12.30
C GLY A 35 -9.37 -5.15 -12.83
N ILE A 36 -9.31 -4.46 -13.97
CA ILE A 36 -10.47 -4.04 -14.76
C ILE A 36 -10.50 -4.78 -16.10
N ARG A 37 -11.56 -4.61 -16.88
CA ARG A 37 -11.66 -5.24 -18.20
C ARG A 37 -10.43 -4.90 -19.06
N GLY A 38 -9.68 -5.92 -19.48
CA GLY A 38 -8.50 -5.77 -20.32
C GLY A 38 -7.19 -5.45 -19.58
N ARG A 39 -7.18 -5.30 -18.25
CA ARG A 39 -5.97 -5.05 -17.45
C ARG A 39 -5.93 -5.93 -16.20
N SER A 40 -4.78 -6.54 -15.89
CA SER A 40 -4.63 -7.27 -14.63
C SER A 40 -4.60 -6.32 -13.43
N ALA A 41 -4.70 -6.84 -12.20
CA ALA A 41 -4.55 -6.03 -10.99
C ALA A 41 -3.17 -5.36 -10.89
N VAL A 42 -2.12 -6.04 -11.38
CA VAL A 42 -0.75 -5.49 -11.41
C VAL A 42 -0.62 -4.40 -12.47
N ASP A 43 -1.24 -4.57 -13.64
CA ASP A 43 -1.22 -3.52 -14.67
C ASP A 43 -1.95 -2.27 -14.16
N LEU A 44 -3.14 -2.46 -13.59
CA LEU A 44 -3.91 -1.37 -12.97
C LEU A 44 -3.13 -0.66 -11.86
N ALA A 45 -2.45 -1.42 -11.00
CA ALA A 45 -1.62 -0.86 -9.95
C ALA A 45 -0.46 -0.01 -10.51
N ARG A 46 0.21 -0.47 -11.58
CA ARG A 46 1.26 0.31 -12.25
C ARG A 46 0.70 1.61 -12.81
N ASP A 47 -0.44 1.55 -13.50
CA ASP A 47 -1.07 2.74 -14.09
C ASP A 47 -1.38 3.79 -13.03
N LEU A 48 -1.99 3.36 -11.92
CA LEU A 48 -2.32 4.25 -10.81
C LEU A 48 -1.06 4.82 -10.14
N LEU A 49 -0.02 4.01 -9.94
CA LEU A 49 1.24 4.53 -9.40
C LEU A 49 1.87 5.55 -10.34
N THR A 50 1.77 5.38 -11.66
CA THR A 50 2.20 6.41 -12.61
C THR A 50 1.35 7.67 -12.52
N GLU A 51 0.02 7.53 -12.50
CA GLU A 51 -0.94 8.64 -12.45
C GLU A 51 -0.78 9.50 -11.18
N PHE A 52 -0.53 8.86 -10.05
CA PHE A 52 -0.41 9.51 -8.75
C PHE A 52 1.04 9.77 -8.31
N ASN A 53 2.04 9.61 -9.19
CA ASN A 53 3.47 9.81 -8.88
C ASN A 53 3.98 8.96 -7.70
N GLY A 54 3.58 7.68 -7.68
CA GLY A 54 4.00 6.67 -6.73
C GLY A 54 3.04 6.50 -5.55
N LEU A 55 3.44 5.65 -4.60
CA LEU A 55 2.63 5.32 -3.43
C LEU A 55 2.31 6.54 -2.56
N VAL A 56 3.27 7.45 -2.39
CA VAL A 56 3.09 8.65 -1.55
C VAL A 56 1.98 9.54 -2.11
N GLY A 57 2.01 9.83 -3.41
CA GLY A 57 0.98 10.67 -4.03
C GLY A 57 -0.38 9.96 -4.09
N LEU A 58 -0.41 8.63 -4.28
CA LEU A 58 -1.66 7.86 -4.27
C LEU A 58 -2.32 7.85 -2.89
N MET A 59 -1.52 7.65 -1.84
CA MET A 59 -2.00 7.61 -0.46
C MET A 59 -2.37 9.01 0.08
N GLY A 60 -1.71 10.05 -0.42
CA GLY A 60 -1.99 11.45 -0.05
C GLY A 60 -3.08 12.13 -0.88
N ALA A 61 -3.63 11.48 -1.91
CA ALA A 61 -4.65 12.06 -2.76
C ALA A 61 -5.96 12.31 -1.99
N SER A 62 -6.62 13.44 -2.28
CA SER A 62 -7.98 13.66 -1.77
C SER A 62 -8.96 12.62 -2.33
N GLN A 63 -10.10 12.41 -1.65
CA GLN A 63 -11.14 11.49 -2.14
C GLN A 63 -11.53 11.79 -3.60
N LYS A 64 -11.68 13.06 -3.95
CA LYS A 64 -12.05 13.48 -5.30
C LYS A 64 -11.01 13.02 -6.32
N GLN A 65 -9.75 13.39 -6.11
CA GLN A 65 -8.64 13.01 -7.01
C GLN A 65 -8.47 11.49 -7.07
N PHE A 66 -8.53 10.80 -5.94
CA PHE A 66 -8.42 9.35 -5.91
C PHE A 66 -9.52 8.65 -6.73
N CYS A 67 -10.76 9.15 -6.65
CA CYS A 67 -11.88 8.59 -7.38
C CYS A 67 -11.89 8.93 -8.88
N GLU A 68 -11.03 9.82 -9.35
CA GLU A 68 -10.80 10.07 -10.78
C GLU A 68 -9.95 8.95 -11.42
N GLY A 69 -9.18 8.23 -10.61
CA GLY A 69 -8.34 7.12 -11.06
C GLY A 69 -9.15 5.94 -11.59
N LYS A 70 -8.67 5.33 -12.68
CA LYS A 70 -9.38 4.21 -13.33
C LYS A 70 -9.45 2.99 -12.41
N GLY A 71 -10.63 2.38 -12.34
CA GLY A 71 -10.83 1.12 -11.58
C GLY A 71 -10.79 1.27 -10.06
N ILE A 72 -10.70 2.50 -9.56
CA ILE A 72 -10.78 2.85 -8.14
C ILE A 72 -11.89 3.87 -7.89
N GLY A 73 -12.49 3.82 -6.71
CA GLY A 73 -13.62 4.65 -6.35
C GLY A 73 -13.80 4.68 -4.84
N GLN A 74 -14.91 5.24 -4.37
CA GLN A 74 -15.11 5.54 -2.94
C GLN A 74 -14.87 4.34 -2.02
N ALA A 75 -15.35 3.14 -2.39
CA ALA A 75 -15.14 1.95 -1.57
C ALA A 75 -13.64 1.63 -1.34
N LYS A 76 -12.83 1.73 -2.40
CA LYS A 76 -11.38 1.51 -2.31
C LYS A 76 -10.66 2.67 -1.61
N TYR A 77 -11.17 3.90 -1.77
CA TYR A 77 -10.65 5.05 -1.01
C TYR A 77 -10.84 4.86 0.49
N VAL A 78 -12.07 4.53 0.93
CA VAL A 78 -12.37 4.28 2.36
C VAL A 78 -11.50 3.13 2.89
N GLN A 79 -11.35 2.06 2.11
CA GLN A 79 -10.48 0.95 2.48
C GLN A 79 -9.01 1.38 2.64
N LEU A 80 -8.50 2.23 1.75
CA LEU A 80 -7.13 2.74 1.83
C LEU A 80 -6.93 3.59 3.08
N GLN A 81 -7.86 4.51 3.37
CA GLN A 81 -7.81 5.34 4.56
C GLN A 81 -7.84 4.49 5.84
N ALA A 82 -8.66 3.44 5.88
CA ALA A 82 -8.69 2.51 7.00
C ALA A 82 -7.33 1.79 7.20
N VAL A 83 -6.69 1.35 6.11
CA VAL A 83 -5.36 0.72 6.18
C VAL A 83 -4.31 1.69 6.72
N LEU A 84 -4.29 2.94 6.23
CA LEU A 84 -3.36 3.98 6.69
C LEU A 84 -3.52 4.27 8.19
N GLU A 85 -4.76 4.42 8.66
CA GLU A 85 -5.07 4.66 10.06
C GLU A 85 -4.66 3.47 10.94
N MET A 86 -4.94 2.23 10.51
CA MET A 86 -4.51 1.02 11.22
C MET A 86 -2.97 0.94 11.30
N SER A 87 -2.27 1.26 10.21
CA SER A 87 -0.80 1.31 10.20
C SER A 87 -0.26 2.38 11.16
N SER A 88 -0.87 3.57 11.19
CA SER A 88 -0.52 4.66 12.11
C SER A 88 -0.70 4.22 13.57
N ARG A 89 -1.87 3.67 13.93
CA ARG A 89 -2.15 3.16 15.29
C ARG A 89 -1.22 2.03 15.69
N TYR A 90 -0.91 1.12 14.78
CA TYR A 90 0.04 0.04 15.04
C TYR A 90 1.42 0.60 15.39
N LEU A 91 1.94 1.53 14.57
CA LEU A 91 3.24 2.16 14.84
C LEU A 91 3.24 2.94 16.16
N HIS A 92 2.17 3.69 16.45
CA HIS A 92 2.02 4.39 17.72
C HIS A 92 2.04 3.43 18.92
N ALA A 93 1.27 2.33 18.84
CA ALA A 93 1.23 1.33 19.91
C ALA A 93 2.58 0.61 20.11
N VAL A 94 3.32 0.34 19.03
CA VAL A 94 4.68 -0.21 19.11
C VAL A 94 5.62 0.76 19.84
N LEU A 95 5.50 2.05 19.57
CA LEU A 95 6.30 3.09 20.23
C LEU A 95 5.93 3.27 21.71
N GLU A 96 4.65 3.17 22.06
CA GLU A 96 4.19 3.24 23.46
C GLU A 96 4.58 2.01 24.30
N ARG A 97 4.73 0.85 23.66
CA ARG A 97 5.13 -0.41 24.31
C ARG A 97 6.65 -0.63 24.32
N GLY A 98 7.40 0.09 23.50
CA GLY A 98 8.84 -0.07 23.34
C GLY A 98 9.65 0.62 24.44
N ASP A 99 10.76 -0.02 24.81
CA ASP A 99 11.85 0.53 25.63
C ASP A 99 12.21 1.97 25.24
N PRO A 100 12.89 2.75 26.10
CA PRO A 100 13.30 4.13 25.82
C PRO A 100 13.87 4.28 24.39
N LEU A 101 13.64 5.41 23.72
CA LEU A 101 14.17 5.69 22.37
C LEU A 101 15.72 5.63 22.39
N THR A 102 16.28 4.44 22.25
CA THR A 102 17.70 4.16 22.43
C THR A 102 18.49 4.27 21.13
N SER A 103 17.82 4.50 20.01
CA SER A 103 18.48 4.67 18.71
C SER A 103 17.93 5.86 17.91
N PRO A 104 18.78 6.53 17.11
CA PRO A 104 18.36 7.60 16.21
C PRO A 104 17.26 7.20 15.22
N THR A 105 17.25 5.93 14.81
CA THR A 105 16.22 5.38 13.91
C THR A 105 14.84 5.32 14.59
N ALA A 106 14.79 4.92 15.86
CA ALA A 106 13.54 4.89 16.63
C ALA A 106 12.98 6.32 16.81
N THR A 107 13.85 7.29 17.11
CA THR A 107 13.47 8.71 17.22
C THR A 107 12.92 9.26 15.89
N ARG A 108 13.58 8.94 14.76
CA ARG A 108 13.12 9.37 13.43
C ARG A 108 11.73 8.81 13.09
N HIS A 109 11.48 7.54 13.40
CA HIS A 109 10.15 6.96 13.19
C HIS A 109 9.10 7.62 14.08
N TYR A 110 9.38 7.82 15.38
CA TYR A 110 8.48 8.49 16.30
C TYR A 110 8.04 9.88 15.79
N LEU A 111 9.01 10.71 15.37
CA LEU A 111 8.73 12.06 14.87
C LEU A 111 7.89 12.07 13.58
N LYS A 112 8.06 11.07 12.71
CA LYS A 112 7.29 10.96 11.46
C LYS A 112 5.83 10.55 11.65
N THR A 113 5.50 9.91 12.78
CA THR A 113 4.12 9.54 13.14
C THR A 113 3.33 10.69 13.80
N ARG A 114 4.00 11.78 14.21
CA ARG A 114 3.42 12.86 15.04
C ARG A 114 3.24 14.20 14.30
N LEU A 115 3.65 14.29 13.04
CA LEU A 115 3.48 15.43 12.14
C LEU A 115 2.44 15.07 11.09
#